data_AF-A0A872YP42-F1
#
_entry.id   AF-A0A872YP42-F1
#
_cell.length_a   1.000
_cell.length_b   1.000
_cell.length_c   1.000
_cell.angle_alpha   90.00
_cell.angle_beta   90.00
_cell.angle_gamma   90.00
#
_symmetry.space_group_name_H-M   'P 1'
#
loop_
_entity.id
_entity.type
_entity.pdbx_description
1 polymer ?
#
loop_
_entity_poly.entity_id
_entity_poly.type
_entity_poly.pdbx_seq_one_letter_code
_entity_poly.pdbx_strand_id
1 'polypeptide(L)' 'MSRYRGPRLKLIRRLKNLPGFVGKSKIPKLGEFRVATDQPASRKISQFCVRLEAKQRLRFNYGLTER' A
#
# COMPACT_ATOMS: atom_id res chain seq x y z
N MET A 1 0.93 -21.51 0.88
CA MET A 1 0.63 -20.09 0.53
C MET A 1 1.90 -19.44 0.00
N SER A 2 1.89 -18.95 -1.25
CA SER A 2 3.00 -18.13 -1.75
C SER A 2 2.95 -16.75 -1.09
N ARG A 3 4.10 -16.26 -0.62
CA ARG A 3 4.21 -14.91 -0.02
C ARG A 3 4.68 -13.92 -1.08
N TYR A 4 4.25 -12.66 -0.95
CA TYR A 4 4.74 -11.58 -1.80
C TYR A 4 6.23 -11.31 -1.56
N ARG A 5 7.07 -11.46 -2.59
CA ARG A 5 8.52 -11.20 -2.55
C ARG A 5 8.96 -9.95 -3.32
N GLY A 6 8.02 -9.19 -3.89
CA GLY A 6 8.32 -7.99 -4.67
C GLY A 6 8.68 -6.74 -3.83
N PRO A 7 8.88 -5.59 -4.49
CA PRO A 7 9.29 -4.35 -3.84
C PRO A 7 8.22 -3.81 -2.88
N ARG A 8 8.52 -3.88 -1.57
CA ARG A 8 7.57 -3.49 -0.50
C ARG A 8 7.29 -1.99 -0.44
N LEU A 9 8.28 -1.15 -0.74
CA LEU A 9 8.15 0.32 -0.70
C LEU A 9 7.08 0.83 -1.69
N LYS A 10 6.92 0.17 -2.84
CA LYS A 10 5.88 0.53 -3.83
C LYS A 10 4.47 0.34 -3.26
N LEU A 11 4.24 -0.75 -2.54
CA LEU A 11 2.95 -1.03 -1.90
C LEU A 11 2.69 -0.08 -0.71
N ILE A 12 3.72 0.22 0.08
CA ILE A 12 3.62 1.14 1.21
C ILE A 12 3.28 2.56 0.74
N ARG A 13 3.94 3.05 -0.33
CA ARG A 13 3.63 4.38 -0.90
C ARG A 13 2.18 4.48 -1.40
N ARG A 14 1.66 3.39 -1.98
CA ARG A 14 0.28 3.33 -2.49
C ARG A 14 -0.77 3.19 -1.39
N LEU A 15 -0.60 2.22 -0.48
CA LEU A 15 -1.61 1.81 0.52
C LEU A 15 -1.41 2.46 1.90
N LYS A 16 -0.30 3.19 2.10
CA LYS A 16 0.08 3.92 3.31
C LYS A 16 0.22 2.99 4.52
N ASN A 17 -0.74 2.99 5.44
CA ASN A 17 -0.65 2.30 6.73
C ASN A 17 -0.71 0.76 6.58
N LEU A 18 0.45 0.10 6.63
CA LEU A 18 0.60 -1.36 6.60
C LEU A 18 1.58 -1.85 7.68
N PRO A 19 1.21 -1.81 8.98
CA PRO A 19 2.13 -2.10 10.08
C PRO A 19 2.65 -3.54 10.08
N GLY A 20 1.84 -4.54 9.73
CA GLY A 20 2.24 -5.94 9.64
C GLY A 20 3.09 -6.28 8.41
N PHE A 21 3.09 -5.38 7.41
CA PHE A 21 3.91 -5.53 6.20
C PHE A 21 5.27 -4.83 6.31
N VAL A 22 5.33 -3.77 7.12
CA VAL A 22 6.52 -2.95 7.37
C VAL A 22 7.31 -3.55 8.54
N GLY A 23 8.58 -3.89 8.32
CA GLY A 23 9.47 -4.24 9.42
C GLY A 23 9.85 -3.00 10.25
N LYS A 24 10.19 -3.20 11.54
CA LYS A 24 10.52 -2.14 12.53
C LYS A 24 11.53 -1.07 12.05
N SER A 25 12.30 -1.34 11.01
CA SER A 25 13.39 -0.49 10.49
C SER A 25 13.09 0.24 9.17
N LYS A 26 11.89 0.11 8.58
CA LYS A 26 11.62 0.55 7.19
C LYS A 26 10.48 1.56 7.06
N ILE A 27 10.34 2.48 8.00
CA ILE A 27 9.52 3.68 7.80
C ILE A 27 10.49 4.84 7.48
N PRO A 28 11.06 4.92 6.25
CA PRO A 28 11.62 6.20 5.82
C PRO A 28 10.48 7.20 5.90
N LYS A 29 10.72 8.36 6.52
CA LYS A 29 9.75 9.43 6.76
C LYS A 29 8.81 9.58 5.55
N LEU A 30 7.62 8.97 5.66
CA LEU A 30 6.67 8.89 4.53
C LEU A 30 6.15 10.29 4.14
N GLY A 31 6.37 11.28 5.03
CA GLY A 31 6.10 12.69 4.78
C GLY A 31 7.05 13.36 3.78
N GLU A 32 8.29 12.89 3.63
CA GLU A 32 9.32 13.55 2.78
C GLU A 32 9.38 12.94 1.36
N PHE A 33 9.03 11.65 1.18
CA PHE A 33 8.96 11.00 -0.14
C PHE A 33 7.64 11.27 -0.89
N ARG A 34 7.06 12.46 -0.70
CA ARG A 34 6.13 13.02 -1.68
C ARG A 34 6.98 13.35 -2.91
N VAL A 35 7.24 12.33 -3.73
CA VAL A 35 7.64 12.51 -5.12
C VAL A 35 6.62 13.49 -5.70
N ALA A 36 7.09 14.71 -5.94
CA ALA A 36 6.29 15.90 -6.28
C ALA A 36 5.51 15.77 -7.60
N THR A 37 5.52 14.59 -8.22
CA THR A 37 4.96 14.30 -9.54
C THR A 37 3.75 13.36 -9.53
N ASP A 38 3.42 12.70 -8.40
CA ASP A 38 2.37 11.66 -8.36
C ASP A 38 1.14 12.05 -7.53
N GLN A 39 0.87 13.33 -7.31
CA GLN A 39 -0.50 13.69 -6.91
C GLN A 39 -1.41 13.25 -8.06
N PRO A 40 -2.29 12.24 -7.88
CA PRO A 40 -3.23 11.93 -8.93
C PRO A 40 -4.06 13.19 -9.09
N ALA A 41 -3.90 13.88 -10.22
CA ALA A 41 -4.77 14.97 -10.63
C ALA A 41 -6.19 14.58 -10.24
N SER A 42 -6.84 15.37 -9.38
CA SER A 42 -8.08 15.07 -8.63
C SER A 42 -9.10 14.23 -9.40
N ARG A 43 -8.87 12.93 -9.54
CA ARG A 43 -9.73 11.99 -10.27
C ARG A 43 -10.67 11.40 -9.24
N LYS A 44 -11.97 11.56 -9.48
CA LYS A 44 -13.01 10.98 -8.63
C LYS A 44 -12.78 9.47 -8.53
N ILE A 45 -12.53 8.99 -7.32
CA ILE A 45 -12.30 7.56 -7.05
C ILE A 45 -13.66 6.86 -7.06
N SER A 46 -13.79 5.76 -7.80
CA SER A 46 -15.03 4.97 -7.82
C SER A 46 -15.23 4.22 -6.50
N GLN A 47 -16.48 3.94 -6.14
CA GLN A 47 -16.82 3.14 -4.95
C GLN A 47 -16.16 1.75 -4.97
N PHE A 48 -15.99 1.17 -6.17
CA PHE A 48 -15.26 -0.08 -6.35
C PHE A 48 -13.78 0.06 -5.96
N CYS A 49 -13.11 1.13 -6.38
CA CYS A 49 -11.70 1.36 -6.06
C CYS A 49 -11.48 1.48 -4.54
N VAL A 50 -12.39 2.17 -3.83
CA VAL A 50 -12.34 2.27 -2.36
C VAL A 50 -12.42 0.88 -1.71
N ARG A 51 -13.36 0.04 -2.15
CA ARG A 51 -13.49 -1.35 -1.66
C ARG A 51 -12.26 -2.20 -1.98
N LEU A 52 -11.71 -2.04 -3.18
CA LEU A 52 -10.51 -2.74 -3.62
C LEU A 52 -9.30 -2.35 -2.76
N GLU A 53 -9.10 -1.07 -2.48
CA GLU A 53 -8.02 -0.60 -1.60
C GLU A 53 -8.15 -1.17 -0.19
N ALA A 54 -9.35 -1.17 0.38
CA ALA A 54 -9.61 -1.77 1.69
C ALA A 54 -9.24 -3.27 1.71
N LYS A 55 -9.67 -4.02 0.69
CA LYS A 55 -9.33 -5.44 0.52
C LYS A 55 -7.82 -5.68 0.41
N GLN A 56 -7.14 -4.89 -0.43
CA GLN A 56 -5.69 -5.01 -0.62
C GLN A 56 -4.91 -4.70 0.67
N ARG A 57 -5.37 -3.73 1.47
CA ARG A 57 -4.76 -3.42 2.78
C ARG A 57 -4.75 -4.63 3.70
N LEU A 58 -5.88 -5.33 3.84
CA LEU A 58 -5.95 -6.55 4.66
C LEU A 58 -5.01 -7.64 4.13
N ARG A 59 -5.02 -7.86 2.82
CA ARG A 59 -4.18 -8.90 2.19
C ARG A 59 -2.70 -8.70 2.48
N PHE A 60 -2.19 -7.49 2.28
CA PHE A 60 -0.76 -7.21 2.47
C PHE A 60 -0.36 -7.08 3.94
N ASN A 61 -1.25 -6.59 4.80
CA ASN A 61 -0.96 -6.47 6.23
C ASN A 61 -0.73 -7.84 6.88
N TYR A 62 -1.51 -8.86 6.48
CA TYR A 62 -1.44 -10.21 7.05
C TYR A 62 -0.72 -11.22 6.15
N GLY A 63 -0.31 -10.83 4.94
CA GLY A 63 0.37 -11.72 3.99
C GLY A 63 -0.52 -12.84 3.44
N LEU A 64 -1.82 -12.56 3.25
CA LEU A 64 -2.81 -13.50 2.74
C LEU A 64 -2.79 -13.60 1.21
N THR A 65 -3.38 -14.67 0.68
CA THR A 65 -3.66 -14.86 -0.75
C THR A 65 -5.14 -14.57 -1.04
N GLU A 66 -5.48 -14.29 -2.29
CA GLU A 66 -6.87 -13.99 -2.73
C GLU A 66 -7.78 -15.20 -2.91
N ARG A 67 -7.22 -16.40 -2.75
CA ARG A 67 -7.89 -17.67 -3.01
C ARG A 67 -8.83 -18.05 -1.88
#